data_AF-A0A173TTE1-F1
#
_entry.id   AF-A0A173TTE1-F1
#
_cell.length_a   1.000
_cell.length_b   1.000
_cell.length_c   1.000
_cell.angle_alpha   90.00
_cell.angle_beta   90.00
_cell.angle_gamma   90.00
#
_symmetry.space_group_name_H-M   'P 1'
#
loop_
_entity.id
_entity.type
_entity.pdbx_description
1 polymer ?
#
loop_
_entity_poly.entity_id
_entity_poly.type
_entity_poly.pdbx_seq_one_letter_code
_entity_poly.pdbx_strand_id
1 'polypeptide(L)'
;MTISWIQAVILGIFACLASMPGMGGSAIGNYTLGRPLVAGLVCGIILGNVPAGIMVGAAMQVVYIALVTPGGTVSADVRAVSYIGIPLAMLALNSYGLDPASTKGVAMATSFGAMVGTLGTVLFYGTATINLVWQHIGWRAVEKGEFKKLYLVDMVLPWISHLICSFIPTVVMCKLGVPVVETIKATLPMDGLAMKTLFTVGSMLPCVGIAILLKQVVNKVTDFVPFFVGFTLAAGVGLNLVSVTVVAGMFAIIHYNIKMIGIRAKEAALASGGSFDDDDDEEEI
;
A
#
# COMPACT_ATOMS: atom_id res chain seq x y z
N MET A 1 -4.21 5.60 30.14
CA MET A 1 -5.19 4.86 29.32
C MET A 1 -4.78 3.39 29.30
N THR A 2 -5.68 2.43 29.08
CA THR A 2 -5.34 1.01 28.89
C THR A 2 -6.26 0.39 27.85
N ILE A 3 -5.73 -0.43 26.95
CA ILE A 3 -6.54 -1.10 25.92
C ILE A 3 -7.20 -2.34 26.51
N SER A 4 -8.53 -2.40 26.48
CA SER A 4 -9.30 -3.58 26.91
C SER A 4 -9.19 -4.71 25.89
N TRP A 5 -9.51 -5.95 26.28
CA TRP A 5 -9.53 -7.08 25.33
C TRP A 5 -10.53 -6.87 24.20
N ILE A 6 -11.69 -6.27 24.51
CA ILE A 6 -12.72 -5.95 23.51
C ILE A 6 -12.18 -4.93 22.51
N GLN A 7 -11.54 -3.86 22.99
CA GLN A 7 -10.92 -2.85 22.11
C GLN A 7 -9.83 -3.47 21.24
N ALA A 8 -8.96 -4.32 21.81
CA ALA A 8 -7.92 -5.01 21.07
C ALA A 8 -8.49 -5.93 19.97
N VAL A 9 -9.56 -6.68 20.27
CA VAL A 9 -10.27 -7.52 19.29
C VAL A 9 -10.86 -6.68 18.16
N ILE A 10 -11.53 -5.56 18.48
CA ILE A 10 -12.09 -4.67 17.46
C ILE A 10 -10.98 -4.12 16.56
N LEU A 11 -9.85 -3.66 17.14
CA LEU A 11 -8.67 -3.22 16.37
C LEU A 11 -8.13 -4.33 15.47
N GLY A 12 -8.07 -5.57 15.95
CA GLY A 12 -7.66 -6.73 15.16
C GLY A 12 -8.60 -7.03 13.98
N ILE A 13 -9.92 -6.87 14.16
CA ILE A 13 -10.90 -7.02 13.07
C ILE A 13 -10.64 -5.96 12.01
N PHE A 14 -10.48 -4.69 12.42
CA PHE A 14 -10.18 -3.62 11.49
C PHE A 14 -8.83 -3.81 10.77
N ALA A 15 -7.82 -4.37 11.43
CA ALA A 15 -6.57 -4.74 10.77
C ALA A 15 -6.79 -5.78 9.65
N CYS A 16 -7.66 -6.77 9.85
CA CYS A 16 -8.04 -7.73 8.79
C CYS A 16 -8.82 -7.06 7.65
N LEU A 17 -9.77 -6.18 7.98
CA LEU A 17 -10.55 -5.43 6.98
C LEU A 17 -9.67 -4.54 6.12
N ALA A 18 -8.66 -3.91 6.72
CA ALA A 18 -7.72 -2.98 6.10
C ALA A 18 -6.58 -3.65 5.31
N SER A 19 -6.43 -4.97 5.41
CA SER A 19 -5.37 -5.73 4.76
C SER A 19 -5.51 -5.77 3.23
N MET A 20 -4.49 -6.27 2.53
CA MET A 20 -4.53 -6.50 1.07
C MET A 20 -4.18 -7.97 0.74
N PRO A 21 -4.90 -8.64 -0.20
CA PRO A 21 -6.29 -8.38 -0.56
C PRO A 21 -7.14 -8.75 0.66
N GLY A 22 -7.44 -7.76 1.48
CA GLY A 22 -8.15 -7.93 2.74
C GLY A 22 -9.64 -7.84 2.55
N MET A 23 -10.33 -7.98 3.67
CA MET A 23 -11.74 -8.29 3.69
C MET A 23 -12.66 -7.13 3.33
N GLY A 24 -12.16 -5.89 3.43
CA GLY A 24 -12.83 -4.71 2.89
C GLY A 24 -12.59 -4.50 1.39
N GLY A 25 -11.92 -5.43 0.71
CA GLY A 25 -11.43 -5.23 -0.66
C GLY A 25 -10.37 -4.13 -0.77
N SER A 26 -9.94 -3.85 -1.99
CA SER A 26 -8.90 -2.85 -2.23
C SER A 26 -9.37 -1.43 -1.92
N ALA A 27 -10.58 -1.06 -2.32
CA ALA A 27 -11.10 0.30 -2.19
C ALA A 27 -11.41 0.68 -0.73
N ILE A 28 -12.25 -0.10 -0.05
CA ILE A 28 -12.68 0.21 1.32
C ILE A 28 -11.63 -0.28 2.33
N GLY A 29 -11.07 -1.48 2.13
CA GLY A 29 -10.03 -2.02 3.01
C GLY A 29 -8.73 -1.23 2.92
N ASN A 30 -7.90 -1.50 1.92
CA ASN A 30 -6.55 -0.94 1.85
C ASN A 30 -6.53 0.58 1.62
N TYR A 31 -7.26 1.08 0.62
CA TYR A 31 -7.19 2.50 0.25
C TYR A 31 -7.96 3.44 1.20
N THR A 32 -8.85 2.92 2.03
CA THR A 32 -9.60 3.72 3.01
C THR A 32 -9.23 3.35 4.44
N LEU A 33 -9.65 2.19 4.94
CA LEU A 33 -9.42 1.77 6.32
C LEU A 33 -7.92 1.58 6.65
N GLY A 34 -7.11 1.14 5.70
CA GLY A 34 -5.67 0.97 5.86
C GLY A 34 -4.86 2.26 5.94
N ARG A 35 -5.48 3.42 5.66
CA ARG A 35 -4.78 4.70 5.64
C ARG A 35 -4.76 5.33 7.05
N PRO A 36 -3.58 5.77 7.55
CA PRO A 36 -3.43 6.25 8.93
C PRO A 36 -4.42 7.33 9.36
N LEU A 37 -4.84 8.24 8.45
CA LEU A 37 -5.80 9.28 8.82
C LEU A 37 -7.18 8.69 9.18
N VAL A 38 -7.71 7.81 8.33
CA VAL A 38 -9.01 7.15 8.55
C VAL A 38 -8.91 6.16 9.71
N ALA A 39 -7.82 5.39 9.77
CA ALA A 39 -7.57 4.49 10.89
C ALA A 39 -7.42 5.26 12.21
N GLY A 40 -6.85 6.46 12.19
CA GLY A 40 -6.73 7.36 13.35
C GLY A 40 -8.08 7.76 13.92
N LEU A 41 -9.03 8.10 13.05
CA LEU A 41 -10.42 8.32 13.45
C LEU A 41 -11.02 7.06 14.10
N VAL A 42 -10.88 5.89 13.46
CA VAL A 42 -11.41 4.61 13.97
C VAL A 42 -10.80 4.24 15.32
N CYS A 43 -9.48 4.32 15.45
CA CYS A 43 -8.76 4.06 16.70
C CYS A 43 -9.15 5.06 17.78
N GLY A 44 -9.33 6.34 17.42
CA GLY A 44 -9.83 7.39 18.30
C GLY A 44 -11.20 7.07 18.90
N ILE A 45 -12.12 6.58 18.06
CA ILE A 45 -13.45 6.13 18.49
C ILE A 45 -13.34 4.93 19.43
N ILE A 46 -12.57 3.90 19.04
CA ILE A 46 -12.42 2.66 19.82
C ILE A 46 -11.80 2.95 21.19
N LEU A 47 -10.79 3.82 21.24
CA LEU A 47 -10.04 4.14 22.46
C LEU A 47 -10.64 5.29 23.28
N GLY A 48 -11.68 5.95 22.77
CA GLY A 48 -12.42 7.00 23.48
C GLY A 48 -11.76 8.39 23.46
N ASN A 49 -10.78 8.62 22.59
CA ASN A 49 -10.17 9.94 22.38
C ASN A 49 -9.99 10.22 20.88
N VAL A 50 -11.06 10.73 20.27
CA VAL A 50 -11.12 11.04 18.83
C VAL A 50 -10.11 12.11 18.41
N PRO A 51 -9.99 13.28 19.10
CA PRO A 51 -9.01 14.30 18.72
C PRO A 51 -7.59 13.75 18.69
N ALA A 52 -7.18 13.01 19.71
CA ALA A 52 -5.85 12.40 19.76
C ALA A 52 -5.65 11.37 18.63
N GLY A 53 -6.66 10.53 18.35
CA GLY A 53 -6.60 9.55 17.27
C GLY A 53 -6.42 10.19 15.90
N ILE A 54 -7.16 11.26 15.60
CA ILE A 54 -7.02 12.00 14.34
C ILE A 54 -5.65 12.66 14.23
N MET A 55 -5.16 13.30 15.30
CA MET A 55 -3.84 13.96 15.30
C MET A 55 -2.70 12.96 15.09
N VAL A 56 -2.72 11.82 15.80
CA VAL A 56 -1.73 10.74 15.63
C VAL A 56 -1.83 10.14 14.22
N GLY A 57 -3.05 9.90 13.73
CA GLY A 57 -3.29 9.39 12.38
C GLY A 57 -2.78 10.34 11.30
N ALA A 58 -3.00 11.65 11.45
CA ALA A 58 -2.50 12.67 10.54
C ALA A 58 -0.96 12.74 10.55
N ALA A 59 -0.33 12.70 11.71
CA ALA A 59 1.13 12.66 11.85
C ALA A 59 1.74 11.45 11.11
N MET A 60 1.16 10.26 11.27
CA MET A 60 1.61 9.08 10.55
C MET A 60 1.27 9.12 9.05
N GLN A 61 0.13 9.69 8.68
CA GLN A 61 -0.29 9.80 7.27
C GLN A 61 0.73 10.58 6.45
N VAL A 62 1.30 11.66 7.00
CA VAL A 62 2.32 12.48 6.30
C VAL A 62 3.55 11.65 5.94
N VAL A 63 3.96 10.74 6.82
CA VAL A 63 5.14 9.86 6.61
C VAL A 63 4.90 8.86 5.47
N TYR A 64 3.65 8.40 5.32
CA TYR A 64 3.28 7.34 4.38
C TYR A 64 2.39 7.83 3.23
N ILE A 65 2.29 9.15 3.01
CA ILE A 65 1.36 9.74 2.03
C ILE A 65 1.68 9.33 0.60
N ALA A 66 2.97 9.22 0.30
CA ALA A 66 3.48 8.80 -1.00
C ALA A 66 3.78 7.29 -1.06
N LEU A 67 3.39 6.53 -0.03
CA LEU A 67 3.67 5.10 -0.01
C LEU A 67 2.73 4.38 -0.98
N VAL A 68 3.34 3.88 -2.04
CA VAL A 68 2.76 2.97 -3.01
C VAL A 68 3.47 1.63 -2.94
N THR A 69 2.84 0.59 -3.48
CA THR A 69 3.33 -0.79 -3.42
C THR A 69 3.57 -1.33 -4.84
N PRO A 70 4.58 -0.84 -5.58
CA PRO A 70 4.87 -1.36 -6.92
C PRO A 70 5.23 -2.85 -6.84
N GLY A 71 4.59 -3.66 -7.69
CA GLY A 71 4.86 -5.09 -7.80
C GLY A 71 4.61 -5.91 -6.52
N GLY A 72 3.84 -5.39 -5.57
CA GLY A 72 3.59 -6.07 -4.29
C GLY A 72 4.67 -5.85 -3.23
N THR A 73 5.58 -4.90 -3.44
CA THR A 73 6.67 -4.60 -2.48
C THR A 73 6.25 -3.61 -1.44
N VAL A 74 6.32 -4.00 -0.17
CA VAL A 74 5.91 -3.18 0.95
C VAL A 74 7.13 -2.82 1.78
N SER A 75 7.60 -1.58 1.68
CA SER A 75 8.69 -1.08 2.54
C SER A 75 8.25 -0.82 3.98
N ALA A 76 6.96 -0.52 4.17
CA ALA A 76 6.30 -0.43 5.48
C ALA A 76 4.84 -0.81 5.33
N ASP A 77 4.31 -1.65 6.22
CA ASP A 77 2.90 -2.03 6.18
C ASP A 77 2.01 -0.98 6.86
N VAL A 78 1.28 -0.22 6.04
CA VAL A 78 0.35 0.82 6.52
C VAL A 78 -0.80 0.27 7.36
N ARG A 79 -1.19 -1.00 7.19
CA ARG A 79 -2.19 -1.65 8.07
C ARG A 79 -1.65 -1.77 9.49
N ALA A 80 -0.41 -2.22 9.66
CA ALA A 80 0.21 -2.32 10.97
C ALA A 80 0.42 -0.93 11.60
N VAL A 81 0.87 0.06 10.82
CA VAL A 81 0.94 1.46 11.26
C VAL A 81 -0.42 1.93 11.79
N SER A 82 -1.47 1.67 11.03
CA SER A 82 -2.84 2.10 11.30
C SER A 82 -3.48 1.47 12.53
N TYR A 83 -3.36 0.15 12.72
CA TYR A 83 -4.12 -0.58 13.75
C TYR A 83 -3.28 -1.15 14.89
N ILE A 84 -1.96 -1.01 14.83
CA ILE A 84 -1.04 -1.29 15.95
C ILE A 84 -0.30 -0.01 16.34
N GLY A 85 0.29 0.69 15.37
CA GLY A 85 1.08 1.91 15.61
C GLY A 85 0.27 3.02 16.26
N ILE A 86 -0.88 3.38 15.69
CA ILE A 86 -1.75 4.45 16.21
C ILE A 86 -2.23 4.15 17.65
N PRO A 87 -2.82 2.97 17.96
CA PRO A 87 -3.21 2.65 19.33
C PRO A 87 -2.07 2.74 20.35
N LEU A 88 -0.87 2.25 20.00
CA LEU A 88 0.29 2.30 20.88
C LEU A 88 0.80 3.73 21.07
N ALA A 89 0.82 4.53 20.01
CA ALA A 89 1.20 5.95 20.09
C ALA A 89 0.21 6.74 20.97
N MET A 90 -1.10 6.54 20.78
CA MET A 90 -2.12 7.19 21.61
C MET A 90 -1.96 6.81 23.09
N LEU A 91 -1.67 5.53 23.36
CA LEU A 91 -1.42 5.02 24.71
C LEU A 91 -0.18 5.68 25.33
N ALA A 92 0.93 5.74 24.59
CA ALA A 92 2.17 6.34 25.05
C ALA A 92 2.01 7.85 25.33
N LEU A 93 1.40 8.60 24.42
CA LEU A 93 1.15 10.03 24.58
C LEU A 93 0.30 10.32 25.82
N ASN A 94 -0.76 9.52 26.03
CA ASN A 94 -1.60 9.66 27.21
C ASN A 94 -0.84 9.36 28.51
N SER A 95 0.00 8.31 28.53
CA SER A 95 0.80 7.94 29.71
C SER A 95 1.87 8.99 30.04
N TYR A 96 2.44 9.66 29.05
CA TYR A 96 3.42 10.73 29.25
C TYR A 96 2.79 12.12 29.43
N GLY A 97 1.47 12.24 29.34
CA GLY A 97 0.78 13.54 29.39
C GLY A 97 1.18 14.49 28.26
N LEU A 98 1.58 13.95 27.10
CA LEU A 98 2.01 14.74 25.95
C LEU A 98 0.81 15.11 25.08
N ASP A 99 0.77 16.37 24.67
CA ASP A 99 -0.17 16.84 23.66
C ASP A 99 0.16 16.18 22.30
N PRO A 100 -0.78 15.43 21.68
CA PRO A 100 -0.60 14.85 20.35
C PRO A 100 -0.27 15.87 19.25
N ALA A 101 -0.70 17.13 19.39
CA ALA A 101 -0.40 18.19 18.44
C ALA A 101 0.99 18.82 18.64
N SER A 102 1.65 18.58 19.77
CA SER A 102 2.98 19.10 20.03
C SER A 102 4.03 18.44 19.13
N THR A 103 5.15 19.13 18.89
CA THR A 103 6.28 18.57 18.11
C THR A 103 6.77 17.24 18.69
N LYS A 104 6.79 17.11 20.03
CA LYS A 104 7.15 15.86 20.70
C LYS A 104 6.10 14.77 20.48
N GLY A 105 4.82 15.15 20.49
CA GLY A 105 3.71 14.25 20.24
C GLY A 105 3.74 13.65 18.83
N VAL A 106 3.92 14.52 17.84
CA VAL A 106 4.09 14.13 16.43
C VAL A 106 5.31 13.23 16.24
N ALA A 107 6.47 13.60 16.79
CA ALA A 107 7.69 12.80 16.69
C ALA A 107 7.52 11.41 17.31
N MET A 108 6.83 11.31 18.45
CA MET A 108 6.50 10.05 19.10
C MET A 108 5.57 9.20 18.22
N ALA A 109 4.50 9.78 17.69
CA ALA A 109 3.59 9.09 16.78
C ALA A 109 4.34 8.54 15.56
N THR A 110 5.16 9.36 14.89
CA THR A 110 5.99 8.93 13.77
C THR A 110 6.95 7.80 14.14
N SER A 111 7.56 7.85 15.33
CA SER A 111 8.48 6.81 15.79
C SER A 111 7.79 5.45 16.00
N PHE A 112 6.59 5.47 16.60
CA PHE A 112 5.74 4.27 16.71
C PHE A 112 5.32 3.73 15.34
N GLY A 113 4.96 4.63 14.42
CA GLY A 113 4.62 4.28 13.04
C GLY A 113 5.78 3.57 12.35
N ALA A 114 6.99 4.14 12.40
CA ALA A 114 8.19 3.53 11.82
C ALA A 114 8.51 2.16 12.45
N MET A 115 8.47 2.08 13.79
CA MET A 115 8.73 0.85 14.52
C MET A 115 7.80 -0.29 14.07
N VAL A 116 6.51 -0.01 14.01
CA VAL A 116 5.48 -1.00 13.73
C VAL A 116 5.34 -1.27 12.23
N GLY A 117 5.56 -0.27 11.38
CA GLY A 117 5.49 -0.41 9.93
C GLY A 117 6.50 -1.43 9.38
N THR A 118 7.74 -1.41 9.89
CA THR A 118 8.77 -2.39 9.50
C THR A 118 8.41 -3.80 9.96
N LEU A 119 7.91 -3.96 11.20
CA LEU A 119 7.44 -5.26 11.68
C LEU A 119 6.24 -5.75 10.86
N GLY A 120 5.35 -4.83 10.51
CA GLY A 120 4.18 -5.11 9.70
C GLY A 120 4.52 -5.61 8.29
N THR A 121 5.65 -5.20 7.70
CA THR A 121 6.11 -5.77 6.43
C THR A 121 6.33 -7.28 6.53
N VAL A 122 6.87 -7.77 7.66
CA VAL A 122 7.03 -9.21 7.90
C VAL A 122 5.67 -9.90 7.96
N LEU A 123 4.72 -9.30 8.67
CA LEU A 123 3.34 -9.80 8.76
C LEU A 123 2.64 -9.81 7.39
N PHE A 124 2.84 -8.76 6.59
CA PHE A 124 2.31 -8.66 5.23
C PHE A 124 2.86 -9.76 4.33
N TYR A 125 4.17 -9.98 4.34
CA TYR A 125 4.76 -11.05 3.55
C TYR A 125 4.36 -12.43 4.07
N GLY A 126 4.19 -12.61 5.38
CA GLY A 126 3.58 -13.83 5.95
C GLY A 126 2.19 -14.10 5.39
N THR A 127 1.32 -13.08 5.35
CA THR A 127 0.00 -13.17 4.70
C THR A 127 0.13 -13.54 3.22
N ALA A 128 1.03 -12.88 2.49
CA ALA A 128 1.24 -13.14 1.07
C ALA A 128 1.71 -14.58 0.82
N THR A 129 2.65 -15.09 1.62
CA THR A 129 3.16 -16.46 1.52
C THR A 129 2.06 -17.49 1.76
N ILE A 130 1.23 -17.33 2.80
CA ILE A 130 0.11 -18.25 3.05
C ILE A 130 -0.90 -18.17 1.89
N ASN A 131 -1.15 -16.97 1.35
CA ASN A 131 -2.08 -16.80 0.23
C ASN A 131 -1.63 -17.52 -1.05
N LEU A 132 -0.34 -17.78 -1.24
CA LEU A 132 0.13 -18.60 -2.38
C LEU A 132 -0.41 -20.04 -2.32
N VAL A 133 -0.61 -20.59 -1.11
CA VAL A 133 -1.23 -21.91 -0.94
C VAL A 133 -2.66 -21.91 -1.48
N TRP A 134 -3.43 -20.86 -1.18
CA TRP A 134 -4.80 -20.70 -1.67
C TRP A 134 -4.83 -20.51 -3.18
N GLN A 135 -3.90 -19.72 -3.72
CA GLN A 135 -3.78 -19.53 -5.18
C GLN A 135 -3.50 -20.83 -5.92
N HIS A 136 -2.69 -21.74 -5.36
CA HIS A 136 -2.47 -23.08 -5.94
C HIS A 136 -3.75 -23.92 -6.02
N ILE A 137 -4.63 -23.80 -5.02
CA ILE A 137 -5.96 -24.43 -5.04
C ILE A 137 -6.83 -23.79 -6.13
N GLY A 138 -6.78 -22.46 -6.26
CA GLY A 138 -7.49 -21.71 -7.30
C GLY A 138 -7.10 -22.17 -8.71
N TRP A 139 -5.79 -22.27 -9.00
CA TRP A 139 -5.30 -22.74 -10.29
C TRP A 139 -5.81 -24.13 -10.66
N ARG A 140 -5.77 -25.07 -9.71
CA ARG A 140 -6.33 -26.42 -9.93
C ARG A 140 -7.83 -26.41 -10.18
N ALA A 141 -8.57 -25.46 -9.60
CA ALA A 141 -10.00 -25.31 -9.86
C ALA A 141 -10.24 -24.74 -11.27
N VAL A 142 -9.42 -23.80 -11.74
CA VAL A 142 -9.48 -23.27 -13.11
C VAL A 142 -9.24 -24.37 -14.13
N GLU A 143 -8.18 -25.18 -13.96
CA GLU A 143 -7.86 -26.30 -14.84
C GLU A 143 -9.00 -27.32 -14.98
N LYS A 144 -9.82 -27.45 -13.92
CA LYS A 144 -10.97 -28.35 -13.88
C LYS A 144 -12.30 -27.68 -14.30
N GLY A 145 -12.28 -26.40 -14.66
CA GLY A 145 -13.49 -25.63 -14.98
C GLY A 145 -14.41 -25.34 -13.79
N GLU A 146 -13.93 -25.49 -12.55
CA GLU A 146 -14.72 -25.33 -11.32
C GLU A 146 -14.74 -23.87 -10.83
N PHE A 147 -15.15 -22.93 -11.69
CA PHE A 147 -15.04 -21.49 -11.42
C PHE A 147 -15.75 -21.03 -10.14
N LYS A 148 -16.80 -21.74 -9.69
CA LYS A 148 -17.47 -21.42 -8.41
C LYS A 148 -16.56 -21.55 -7.19
N LYS A 149 -15.52 -22.40 -7.24
CA LYS A 149 -14.55 -22.55 -6.15
C LYS A 149 -13.64 -21.33 -6.02
N LEU A 150 -13.51 -20.51 -7.06
CA LEU A 150 -12.70 -19.28 -7.01
C LEU A 150 -13.25 -18.30 -5.99
N TYR A 151 -14.57 -18.18 -5.84
CA TYR A 151 -15.16 -17.34 -4.78
C TYR A 151 -14.69 -17.75 -3.38
N LEU A 152 -14.55 -19.05 -3.11
CA LEU A 152 -14.02 -19.53 -1.84
C LEU A 152 -12.53 -19.17 -1.69
N VAL A 153 -11.75 -19.38 -2.75
CA VAL A 153 -10.30 -19.13 -2.77
C VAL A 153 -9.97 -17.64 -2.62
N ASP A 154 -10.79 -16.77 -3.20
CA ASP A 154 -10.54 -15.33 -3.22
C ASP A 154 -11.20 -14.59 -2.05
N MET A 155 -12.37 -15.05 -1.57
CA MET A 155 -13.13 -14.33 -0.53
C MET A 155 -13.08 -14.97 0.85
N VAL A 156 -12.82 -16.28 0.96
CA VAL A 156 -12.94 -17.01 2.23
C VAL A 156 -11.59 -17.48 2.75
N LEU A 157 -10.82 -18.25 1.97
CA LEU A 157 -9.53 -18.78 2.43
C LEU A 157 -8.54 -17.72 2.92
N PRO A 158 -8.45 -16.52 2.30
CA PRO A 158 -7.53 -15.48 2.76
C PRO A 158 -7.85 -14.97 4.18
N TRP A 159 -9.08 -15.13 4.69
CA TRP A 159 -9.39 -14.82 6.09
C TRP A 159 -8.48 -15.57 7.05
N ILE A 160 -8.12 -16.82 6.75
CA ILE A 160 -7.29 -17.64 7.61
C ILE A 160 -5.89 -16.99 7.72
N SER A 161 -5.31 -16.59 6.58
CA SER A 161 -4.03 -15.87 6.53
C SER A 161 -4.10 -14.54 7.30
N HIS A 162 -5.18 -13.79 7.13
CA HIS A 162 -5.36 -12.50 7.81
C HIS A 162 -5.58 -12.67 9.31
N LEU A 163 -6.29 -13.72 9.75
CA LEU A 163 -6.44 -14.02 11.17
C LEU A 163 -5.09 -14.34 11.83
N ILE A 164 -4.28 -15.16 11.16
CA ILE A 164 -2.96 -15.58 11.69
C ILE A 164 -1.96 -14.41 11.69
N CYS A 165 -1.87 -13.67 10.59
CA CYS A 165 -0.81 -12.67 10.40
C CYS A 165 -1.25 -11.23 10.69
N SER A 166 -2.55 -10.94 10.82
CA SER A 166 -3.05 -9.57 11.09
C SER A 166 -3.82 -9.52 12.41
N PHE A 167 -4.86 -10.35 12.58
CA PHE A 167 -5.71 -10.30 13.77
C PHE A 167 -4.94 -10.63 15.04
N ILE A 168 -4.35 -11.83 15.11
CA ILE A 168 -3.66 -12.28 16.33
C ILE A 168 -2.52 -11.32 16.70
N PRO A 169 -1.62 -10.92 15.78
CA PRO A 169 -0.55 -9.98 16.11
C PRO A 169 -1.09 -8.63 16.57
N THR A 170 -2.14 -8.11 15.93
CA THR A 170 -2.75 -6.83 16.33
C THR A 170 -3.35 -6.89 17.72
N VAL A 171 -4.14 -7.92 18.02
CA VAL A 171 -4.75 -8.11 19.35
C VAL A 171 -3.68 -8.20 20.43
N VAL A 172 -2.66 -9.03 20.20
CA VAL A 172 -1.59 -9.28 21.16
C VAL A 172 -0.76 -8.01 21.37
N MET A 173 -0.32 -7.35 20.31
CA MET A 173 0.52 -6.14 20.42
C MET A 173 -0.24 -4.96 21.01
N CYS A 174 -1.48 -4.73 20.63
CA CYS A 174 -2.28 -3.64 21.21
C CYS A 174 -2.62 -3.91 22.67
N LYS A 175 -2.86 -5.17 23.05
CA LYS A 175 -3.22 -5.51 24.43
C LYS A 175 -2.03 -5.48 25.38
N LEU A 176 -0.90 -6.04 24.95
CA LEU A 176 0.30 -6.21 25.77
C LEU A 176 1.29 -5.05 25.62
N GLY A 177 1.09 -4.20 24.62
CA GLY A 177 1.82 -2.96 24.46
C GLY A 177 3.21 -3.09 23.85
N VAL A 178 4.01 -2.05 24.06
CA VAL A 178 5.36 -1.89 23.52
C VAL A 178 6.32 -3.03 23.86
N PRO A 179 6.34 -3.60 25.09
CA PRO A 179 7.28 -4.68 25.42
C PRO A 179 7.16 -5.90 24.52
N VAL A 180 5.96 -6.21 24.03
CA VAL A 180 5.77 -7.34 23.10
C VAL A 180 6.27 -6.99 21.70
N VAL A 181 6.08 -5.76 21.25
CA VAL A 181 6.64 -5.31 19.97
C VAL A 181 8.17 -5.40 20.00
N GLU A 182 8.79 -4.97 21.09
CA GLU A 182 10.24 -5.07 21.30
C GLU A 182 10.70 -6.53 21.39
N THR A 183 9.97 -7.39 22.10
CA THR A 183 10.29 -8.83 22.20
C THR A 183 10.22 -9.52 20.83
N ILE A 184 9.22 -9.19 20.00
CA ILE A 184 9.12 -9.71 18.64
C ILE A 184 10.33 -9.25 17.82
N LYS A 185 10.74 -7.99 17.92
CA LYS A 185 11.94 -7.50 17.21
C LYS A 185 13.23 -8.16 17.69
N ALA A 186 13.33 -8.49 18.98
CA ALA A 186 14.49 -9.18 19.54
C ALA A 186 14.57 -10.66 19.12
N THR A 187 13.41 -11.33 19.00
CA THR A 187 13.31 -12.74 18.58
C THR A 187 13.35 -12.91 17.06
N LEU A 188 12.88 -11.91 16.31
CA LEU A 188 12.96 -11.82 14.85
C LEU A 188 13.80 -10.58 14.45
N PRO A 189 15.12 -10.62 14.69
CA PRO A 189 16.00 -9.50 14.36
C PRO A 189 15.98 -9.23 12.86
N MET A 190 15.78 -7.95 12.50
CA MET A 190 15.67 -7.51 11.10
C MET A 190 16.96 -7.72 10.30
N ASP A 191 18.09 -7.82 10.99
CA ASP A 191 19.43 -8.13 10.49
C ASP A 191 19.77 -9.63 10.51
N GLY A 192 18.85 -10.48 11.01
CA GLY A 192 18.96 -11.94 10.97
C GLY A 192 18.83 -12.49 9.54
N LEU A 193 19.31 -13.71 9.32
CA LEU A 193 19.33 -14.34 7.98
C LEU A 193 17.94 -14.46 7.34
N ALA A 194 16.92 -14.82 8.14
CA ALA A 194 15.56 -14.96 7.66
C ALA A 194 14.99 -13.62 7.15
N MET A 195 15.16 -12.55 7.93
CA MET A 195 14.69 -11.21 7.57
C MET A 195 15.50 -10.66 6.39
N LYS A 196 16.83 -10.76 6.42
CA LYS A 196 17.68 -10.36 5.28
C LYS A 196 17.24 -11.05 3.99
N THR A 197 16.98 -12.36 4.03
CA THR A 197 16.47 -13.10 2.87
C THR A 197 15.12 -12.55 2.42
N LEU A 198 14.16 -12.41 3.34
CA LEU A 198 12.82 -11.92 3.04
C LEU A 198 12.83 -10.52 2.42
N PHE A 199 13.59 -9.57 2.98
CA PHE A 199 13.70 -8.22 2.47
C PHE A 199 14.50 -8.13 1.17
N THR A 200 15.54 -8.96 1.00
CA THR A 200 16.31 -8.99 -0.25
C THR A 200 15.46 -9.49 -1.41
N VAL A 201 14.76 -10.62 -1.23
CA VAL A 201 13.84 -11.14 -2.25
C VAL A 201 12.68 -10.16 -2.47
N GLY A 202 12.12 -9.61 -1.39
CA GLY A 202 11.08 -8.58 -1.45
C GLY A 202 11.52 -7.35 -2.24
N SER A 203 12.79 -6.93 -2.16
CA SER A 203 13.31 -5.78 -2.90
C SER A 203 13.36 -5.97 -4.42
N MET A 204 13.20 -7.20 -4.93
CA MET A 204 13.12 -7.50 -6.37
C MET A 204 11.71 -7.29 -6.93
N LEU A 205 10.68 -7.37 -6.08
CA LEU A 205 9.28 -7.23 -6.48
C LEU A 205 8.95 -5.86 -7.16
N PRO A 206 9.55 -4.70 -6.81
CA PRO A 206 9.25 -3.44 -7.49
C PRO A 206 9.65 -3.48 -8.96
N CYS A 207 10.82 -4.09 -9.25
CA CYS A 207 11.32 -4.23 -10.61
C CYS A 207 10.36 -5.07 -11.46
N VAL A 208 9.84 -6.16 -10.90
CA VAL A 208 8.82 -6.99 -11.56
C VAL A 208 7.54 -6.19 -11.81
N GLY A 209 7.08 -5.43 -10.83
CA GLY A 209 5.90 -4.57 -10.96
C GLY A 209 6.04 -3.51 -12.05
N ILE A 210 7.18 -2.81 -12.06
CA ILE A 210 7.49 -1.80 -13.08
C ILE A 210 7.57 -2.46 -14.46
N ALA A 211 8.20 -3.63 -14.57
CA ALA A 211 8.28 -4.36 -15.84
C ALA A 211 6.89 -4.77 -16.38
N ILE A 212 5.98 -5.22 -15.51
CA ILE A 212 4.59 -5.56 -15.89
C ILE A 212 3.85 -4.31 -16.38
N LEU A 213 3.98 -3.18 -15.67
CA LEU A 213 3.34 -1.92 -16.07
C LEU A 213 3.90 -1.41 -17.40
N LEU A 214 5.22 -1.46 -17.58
CA LEU A 214 5.85 -1.09 -18.85
C LEU A 214 5.36 -1.98 -20.00
N LYS A 215 5.26 -3.29 -19.78
CA LYS A 215 4.70 -4.22 -20.77
C LYS A 215 3.25 -3.88 -21.15
N GLN A 216 2.47 -3.27 -20.25
CA GLN A 216 1.09 -2.87 -20.50
C GLN A 216 0.96 -1.49 -21.17
N VAL A 217 1.89 -0.56 -20.89
CA VAL A 217 1.80 0.84 -21.33
C VAL A 217 2.59 1.10 -22.61
N VAL A 218 3.72 0.41 -22.80
CA VAL A 218 4.58 0.56 -23.98
C VAL A 218 3.98 -0.23 -25.13
N ASN A 219 3.59 0.47 -26.20
CA ASN A 219 3.16 -0.13 -27.45
C ASN A 219 4.27 -0.07 -28.51
N LYS A 220 5.02 1.03 -28.54
CA LYS A 220 6.15 1.25 -29.46
C LYS A 220 7.45 1.44 -28.68
N VAL A 221 8.59 1.12 -29.29
CA VAL A 221 9.91 1.31 -28.65
C VAL A 221 10.14 2.76 -28.21
N THR A 222 9.56 3.73 -28.94
CA THR A 222 9.60 5.15 -28.61
C THR A 222 8.88 5.50 -27.30
N ASP A 223 7.93 4.69 -26.83
CA ASP A 223 7.22 4.93 -25.56
C ASP A 223 8.13 4.73 -24.34
N PHE A 224 9.30 4.10 -24.53
CA PHE A 224 10.34 4.04 -23.50
C PHE A 224 11.04 5.38 -23.28
N VAL A 225 11.04 6.29 -24.25
CA VAL A 225 11.72 7.59 -24.14
C VAL A 225 11.20 8.42 -22.95
N PRO A 226 9.89 8.68 -22.79
CA PRO A 226 9.37 9.41 -21.62
C PRO A 226 9.64 8.66 -20.30
N PHE A 227 9.64 7.32 -20.31
CA PHE A 227 9.99 6.54 -19.14
C PHE A 227 11.44 6.77 -18.70
N PHE A 228 12.40 6.67 -19.62
CA PHE A 228 13.81 6.88 -19.30
C PHE A 228 14.11 8.33 -18.89
N VAL A 229 13.46 9.31 -19.53
CA VAL A 229 13.55 10.71 -19.12
C VAL A 229 13.05 10.89 -17.69
N GLY A 230 11.87 10.36 -17.37
CA GLY A 230 11.32 10.40 -16.01
C GLY A 230 12.20 9.69 -14.99
N PHE A 231 12.76 8.53 -15.34
CA PHE A 231 13.69 7.77 -14.50
C PHE A 231 14.96 8.56 -14.20
N THR A 232 15.61 9.13 -15.22
CA THR A 232 16.82 9.94 -15.06
C THR A 232 16.54 11.22 -14.28
N LEU A 233 15.40 11.89 -14.49
CA LEU A 233 15.01 13.07 -13.72
C LEU A 233 14.75 12.74 -12.25
N ALA A 234 14.02 11.67 -11.97
CA ALA A 234 13.75 11.23 -10.60
C ALA A 234 15.04 10.89 -9.86
N ALA A 235 15.95 10.14 -10.48
CA ALA A 235 17.22 9.75 -9.90
C ALA A 235 18.22 10.91 -9.78
N GLY A 236 18.31 11.77 -10.80
CA GLY A 236 19.29 12.85 -10.86
C GLY A 236 18.94 14.08 -10.02
N VAL A 237 17.66 14.42 -9.93
CA VAL A 237 17.19 15.62 -9.18
C VAL A 237 16.67 15.24 -7.79
N GLY A 238 16.44 13.96 -7.51
CA GLY A 238 15.93 13.50 -6.22
C GLY A 238 14.47 13.87 -5.98
N LEU A 239 13.66 13.93 -7.05
CA LEU A 239 12.23 14.24 -6.95
C LEU A 239 11.48 13.11 -6.25
N ASN A 240 10.62 13.46 -5.29
CA ASN A 240 9.71 12.49 -4.68
C ASN A 240 8.53 12.14 -5.61
N LEU A 241 7.78 11.09 -5.28
CA LEU A 241 6.66 10.60 -6.11
C LEU A 241 5.62 11.69 -6.42
N VAL A 242 5.32 12.58 -5.46
CA VAL A 242 4.35 13.67 -5.65
C VAL A 242 4.89 14.67 -6.67
N SER A 243 6.12 15.12 -6.52
CA SER A 243 6.78 16.03 -7.46
C SER A 243 6.88 15.43 -8.86
N VAL A 244 7.26 14.15 -8.97
CA VAL A 244 7.29 13.43 -10.26
C VAL A 244 5.89 13.38 -10.88
N THR A 245 4.84 13.15 -10.10
CA THR A 245 3.45 13.11 -10.59
C THR A 245 2.99 14.45 -11.15
N VAL A 246 3.34 15.57 -10.50
CA VAL A 246 2.99 16.92 -11.01
C VAL A 246 3.71 17.20 -12.33
N VAL A 247 5.00 16.90 -12.41
CA VAL A 247 5.80 17.10 -13.64
C VAL A 247 5.27 16.20 -14.77
N ALA A 248 5.05 14.91 -14.49
CA ALA A 248 4.50 13.97 -15.46
C ALA A 248 3.09 14.38 -15.93
N GLY A 249 2.24 14.88 -15.01
CA GLY A 249 0.91 15.38 -15.33
C GLY A 249 0.93 16.56 -16.29
N MET A 250 1.87 17.49 -16.12
CA MET A 250 2.06 18.60 -17.07
C MET A 250 2.39 18.09 -18.47
N PHE A 251 3.37 17.17 -18.60
CA PHE A 251 3.72 16.56 -19.89
C PHE A 251 2.56 15.76 -20.49
N ALA A 252 1.82 15.02 -19.67
CA ALA A 252 0.66 14.25 -20.11
C ALA A 252 -0.44 15.15 -20.69
N ILE A 253 -0.75 16.27 -20.04
CA ILE A 253 -1.75 17.25 -20.53
C ILE A 253 -1.30 17.87 -21.86
N ILE A 254 -0.03 18.26 -21.96
CA ILE A 254 0.53 18.83 -23.19
C ILE A 254 0.46 17.81 -24.33
N HIS A 255 0.91 16.57 -24.08
CA HIS A 255 0.89 15.50 -25.08
C HIS A 255 -0.54 15.16 -25.52
N TYR A 256 -1.47 15.09 -24.57
CA TYR A 256 -2.89 14.87 -24.84
C TYR A 256 -3.46 15.98 -25.74
N ASN A 257 -3.20 17.24 -25.42
CA ASN A 257 -3.68 18.38 -26.23
C ASN A 257 -3.11 18.34 -27.65
N ILE A 258 -1.81 18.05 -27.82
CA ILE A 258 -1.19 17.91 -29.15
C ILE A 258 -1.83 16.78 -29.94
N LYS A 259 -2.01 15.59 -29.33
CA LYS A 259 -2.62 14.44 -29.99
C LYS A 259 -4.07 14.72 -30.39
N MET A 260 -4.84 15.40 -29.54
CA MET A 260 -6.21 15.80 -29.84
C MET A 260 -6.32 16.83 -30.97
N ILE A 261 -5.34 17.74 -31.12
CA ILE A 261 -5.29 18.66 -32.26
C ILE A 261 -5.09 17.88 -33.55
N GLY A 262 -4.17 16.91 -33.57
CA GLY A 262 -3.93 16.05 -34.73
C GLY A 262 -5.17 15.24 -35.14
N ILE A 263 -5.86 14.63 -34.18
CA ILE A 263 -7.10 13.88 -34.43
C ILE A 263 -8.18 14.79 -35.04
N ARG A 264 -8.41 15.98 -34.46
CA ARG A 264 -9.38 16.94 -34.99
C ARG A 264 -9.03 17.44 -36.38
N ALA A 265 -7.74 17.61 -36.67
CA ALA A 265 -7.26 17.98 -38.00
C ALA A 265 -7.52 16.86 -39.02
N LYS A 266 -7.28 15.59 -38.64
CA LYS A 266 -7.57 14.40 -39.47
C LYS A 266 -9.07 14.27 -39.74
N GLU A 267 -9.91 14.44 -38.72
CA GLU A 267 -11.38 14.44 -38.85
C GLU A 267 -11.88 15.56 -39.79
N ALA A 268 -11.32 16.78 -39.68
CA ALA A 268 -11.67 17.89 -40.55
C ALA A 268 -11.24 17.66 -42.01
N ALA A 269 -10.06 17.07 -42.23
CA ALA A 269 -9.57 16.73 -43.57
C ALA A 269 -10.45 15.67 -44.25
N LEU A 270 -10.81 14.60 -43.52
CA LEU A 270 -11.73 13.55 -43.97
C LEU A 270 -13.13 14.11 -44.30
N ALA A 271 -13.66 15.02 -43.48
CA ALA A 271 -14.95 15.66 -43.73
C ALA A 271 -14.94 16.59 -44.97
N SER A 272 -13.77 17.11 -45.36
CA SER A 272 -13.58 17.97 -46.53
C SER A 272 -13.29 17.22 -47.84
N GLY A 273 -13.21 15.89 -47.80
CA GLY A 273 -12.94 15.04 -48.97
C GLY A 273 -11.47 15.01 -49.41
N GLY A 274 -10.54 15.48 -48.56
CA GLY A 274 -9.10 15.35 -48.81
C GLY A 274 -8.59 13.96 -48.41
N SER A 275 -7.77 13.32 -49.25
CA SER A 275 -7.03 12.14 -48.80
C SER A 275 -5.90 12.58 -47.88
N PHE A 276 -5.87 12.00 -46.69
CA PHE A 276 -4.74 12.10 -45.78
C PHE A 276 -3.91 10.83 -46.02
N ASP A 277 -2.82 10.95 -46.79
CA ASP A 277 -1.83 9.87 -46.89
C ASP A 277 -1.11 9.79 -45.54
N ASP A 278 -1.39 8.72 -44.81
CA ASP A 278 -0.77 8.39 -43.54
C ASP A 278 0.09 7.14 -43.78
N ASP A 279 1.25 7.33 -44.41
CA ASP A 279 2.25 6.27 -44.62
C ASP A 279 2.93 5.80 -43.31
N ASP A 280 2.49 6.29 -42.14
CA ASP A 280 3.05 5.94 -40.82
C ASP A 280 2.14 5.03 -39.96
N ASP A 281 0.98 4.60 -40.46
CA ASP A 281 -0.01 3.78 -39.72
C ASP A 281 -0.06 2.29 -40.14
N GLU A 282 0.75 1.81 -41.09
CA GLU A 282 0.82 0.37 -41.46
C GLU A 282 1.80 -0.46 -40.60
N GLU A 283 1.63 -0.49 -39.27
CA GLU A 283 2.10 -1.62 -38.44
C GLU A 283 1.14 -1.84 -37.25
N GLU A 284 -0.14 -2.12 -37.54
CA GLU A 284 -1.08 -2.73 -36.58
C GLU A 284 -1.29 -4.21 -36.90
N ILE A 285 -0.39 -5.09 -36.43
CA ILE A 285 -0.69 -6.50 -36.07
C ILE A 285 0.11 -6.90 -34.83
#